data_AF-A0A8H7DSW4-F1
#
_entry.id   AF-A0A8H7DSW4-F1
#
_cell.length_a   1.000
_cell.length_b   1.000
_cell.length_c   1.000
_cell.angle_alpha   90.00
_cell.angle_beta   90.00
_cell.angle_gamma   90.00
#
_symmetry.space_group_name_H-M   'P 1'
#
loop_
_entity.id
_entity.type
_entity.pdbx_description
1 polymer ?
#
loop_
_entity_poly.entity_id
_entity_poly.type
_entity_poly.pdbx_seq_one_letter_code
_entity_poly.pdbx_strand_id
1 'polypeptide(L)'
;MQNGLQSLRPAARLLASTSRHGQWEARRHASLGSPINWLRERLGPNLRKKETQQEVEAAKQQASEEGKRSLFETAGKTTQRAEKAARAEQAAKGVVHKYSTANFKISHRKLNMLGRQISGKPIDYAILQMQFSEKRASTRIRSMLATAKEHAVRYKALEESKLVVAEAWVTKGPKSLKRMEPRGRAHYGVRVHPDSRMHVVLKEGKTIAEQKAEERERKLKRIVSAGIVRENRPIRNPNPMWGW
;
A
#
# COMPACT_ATOMS: atom_id res chain seq x y z
N MET A 1 17.23 53.04 -12.68
CA MET A 1 16.34 54.08 -12.11
C MET A 1 14.99 53.44 -11.80
N GLN A 2 14.48 53.65 -10.58
CA GLN A 2 13.07 53.61 -10.08
C GLN A 2 12.02 52.57 -10.56
N ASN A 3 11.09 52.25 -9.63
CA ASN A 3 9.83 51.50 -9.76
C ASN A 3 9.99 49.96 -9.92
N GLY A 4 9.19 49.05 -9.34
CA GLY A 4 8.02 49.09 -8.44
C GLY A 4 7.42 47.66 -8.31
N LEU A 5 6.49 47.28 -7.41
CA LEU A 5 5.87 47.92 -6.23
C LEU A 5 5.24 46.82 -5.30
N GLN A 6 5.33 47.02 -3.98
CA GLN A 6 4.38 46.68 -2.88
C GLN A 6 3.37 45.49 -2.98
N SER A 7 3.27 44.74 -1.87
CA SER A 7 2.00 44.64 -1.10
C SER A 7 2.20 44.14 0.33
N LEU A 8 1.98 45.00 1.33
CA LEU A 8 1.88 44.64 2.74
C LEU A 8 0.41 44.35 3.08
N ARG A 9 0.14 43.37 3.97
CA ARG A 9 -1.22 43.14 4.51
C ARG A 9 -1.37 43.76 5.92
N PRO A 10 -2.51 44.39 6.24
CA PRO A 10 -2.66 45.23 7.42
C PRO A 10 -3.03 44.48 8.71
N ALA A 11 -2.68 45.08 9.85
CA ALA A 11 -3.15 44.66 11.17
C ALA A 11 -4.60 45.12 11.44
N ALA A 12 -5.38 44.28 12.13
CA ALA A 12 -6.79 44.54 12.44
C ALA A 12 -7.04 44.77 13.96
N ARG A 13 -7.14 46.05 14.30
CA ARG A 13 -7.89 46.70 15.39
C ARG A 13 -8.37 45.87 16.60
N LEU A 14 -7.93 46.34 17.78
CA LEU A 14 -8.64 46.17 19.05
C LEU A 14 -10.03 46.84 18.99
N LEU A 15 -11.05 46.19 19.55
CA LEU A 15 -12.35 46.79 19.84
C LEU A 15 -12.63 46.67 21.34
N ALA A 16 -12.80 47.81 21.99
CA ALA A 16 -13.36 47.87 23.34
C ALA A 16 -14.89 47.90 23.25
N SER A 17 -15.57 47.11 24.08
CA SER A 17 -17.02 47.20 24.29
C SER A 17 -17.32 47.47 25.76
N THR A 18 -17.88 48.64 26.04
CA THR A 18 -18.35 49.03 27.36
C THR A 18 -19.84 48.68 27.52
N SER A 19 -20.21 48.13 28.68
CA SER A 19 -21.52 48.41 29.30
C SER A 19 -21.49 48.06 30.79
N ARG A 20 -21.82 49.06 31.61
CA ARG A 20 -22.24 48.88 33.01
C ARG A 20 -23.76 48.66 33.05
N HIS A 21 -24.29 48.53 34.27
CA HIS A 21 -25.67 48.19 34.65
C HIS A 21 -25.89 46.67 34.61
N GLY A 22 -25.83 45.93 35.71
CA GLY A 22 -25.76 46.32 37.13
C GLY A 22 -26.95 45.74 37.87
N GLN A 23 -26.71 44.73 38.70
CA GLN A 23 -27.72 44.15 39.56
C GLN A 23 -27.18 43.92 40.97
N TRP A 24 -27.84 44.62 41.90
CA TRP A 24 -28.17 44.15 43.25
C TRP A 24 -27.04 43.59 44.09
N GLU A 25 -26.35 44.54 44.73
CA GLU A 25 -25.56 44.35 45.94
C GLU A 25 -26.43 43.76 47.07
N ALA A 26 -26.64 42.45 47.04
CA ALA A 26 -27.31 41.71 48.10
C ALA A 26 -26.40 41.63 49.34
N ARG A 27 -26.42 42.70 50.14
CA ARG A 27 -25.77 42.79 51.46
C ARG A 27 -26.20 41.62 52.34
N ARG A 28 -25.41 40.55 52.41
CA ARG A 28 -25.52 39.48 53.40
C ARG A 28 -24.13 39.05 53.87
N HIS A 29 -23.64 39.77 54.86
CA HIS A 29 -22.66 39.38 55.88
C HIS A 29 -21.59 38.35 55.47
N ALA A 30 -20.40 38.85 55.15
CA ALA A 30 -19.17 38.06 55.27
C ALA A 30 -18.90 37.78 56.75
N SER A 31 -19.30 36.59 57.23
CA SER A 31 -18.81 36.03 58.49
C SER A 31 -17.73 34.99 58.17
N LEU A 32 -16.45 35.40 58.24
CA LEU A 32 -15.32 34.47 58.28
C LEU A 32 -15.42 33.65 59.58
N GLY A 33 -16.08 32.48 59.52
CA GLY A 33 -16.23 31.59 60.67
C GLY A 33 -17.54 30.81 60.77
N SER A 34 -18.50 30.94 59.84
CA SER A 34 -19.77 30.18 59.93
C SER A 34 -19.64 28.74 59.37
N PRO A 35 -19.70 27.68 60.20
CA PRO A 35 -19.44 26.30 59.77
C PRO A 35 -20.47 25.72 58.78
N ILE A 36 -21.62 26.38 58.62
CA ILE A 36 -22.73 25.92 57.78
C ILE A 36 -22.53 26.32 56.30
N ASN A 37 -21.83 27.42 55.99
CA ASN A 37 -21.56 27.80 54.59
C ASN A 37 -20.58 26.81 53.94
N TRP A 38 -19.54 26.39 54.68
CA TRP A 38 -18.66 25.29 54.28
C TRP A 38 -19.44 24.01 53.95
N LEU A 39 -20.44 23.67 54.78
CA LEU A 39 -21.29 22.50 54.56
C LEU A 39 -22.15 22.65 53.30
N ARG A 40 -22.71 23.85 53.06
CA ARG A 40 -23.52 24.17 51.87
C ARG A 40 -22.70 24.15 50.58
N GLU A 41 -21.46 24.65 50.58
CA GLU A 41 -20.57 24.61 49.41
C GLU A 41 -20.08 23.19 49.10
N ARG A 42 -19.88 22.37 50.14
CA ARG A 42 -19.38 20.99 50.01
C ARG A 42 -20.46 19.95 49.68
N LEU A 43 -21.70 20.15 50.15
CA LEU A 43 -22.84 19.26 49.89
C LEU A 43 -23.84 19.82 48.85
N GLY A 44 -23.66 21.06 48.41
CA GLY A 44 -24.43 21.61 47.28
C GLY A 44 -24.14 20.85 45.99
N PRO A 45 -25.14 20.70 45.09
CA PRO A 45 -24.96 20.04 43.79
C PRO A 45 -24.08 20.89 42.86
N ASN A 46 -22.77 20.80 43.05
CA ASN A 46 -21.79 21.45 42.21
C ASN A 46 -21.83 20.84 40.80
N LEU A 47 -22.31 21.63 39.83
CA LEU A 47 -22.17 21.33 38.41
C LEU A 47 -20.68 21.15 38.11
N ARG A 48 -20.25 19.90 37.83
CA ARG A 48 -18.88 19.59 37.40
C ARG A 48 -18.54 20.44 36.19
N LYS A 49 -17.77 21.51 36.42
CA LYS A 49 -17.11 22.26 35.35
C LYS A 49 -16.27 21.24 34.58
N LYS A 50 -16.48 21.15 33.26
CA LYS A 50 -15.64 20.29 32.42
C LYS A 50 -14.23 20.88 32.45
N GLU A 51 -13.29 20.14 33.03
CA GLU A 51 -11.89 20.52 33.08
C GLU A 51 -11.37 20.81 31.67
N THR A 52 -10.56 21.85 31.56
CA THR A 52 -9.98 22.29 30.29
C THR A 52 -9.00 21.21 29.82
N GLN A 53 -8.89 20.96 28.50
CA GLN A 53 -8.07 19.85 27.98
C GLN A 53 -6.62 19.88 28.52
N GLN A 54 -6.05 21.07 28.71
CA GLN A 54 -4.73 21.29 29.29
C GLN A 54 -4.63 20.86 30.77
N GLU A 55 -5.68 21.07 31.56
CA GLU A 55 -5.74 20.66 32.98
C GLU A 55 -5.84 19.12 33.09
N VAL A 56 -6.65 18.50 32.23
CA VAL A 56 -6.75 17.04 32.12
C VAL A 56 -5.43 16.41 31.67
N GLU A 57 -4.69 17.06 30.77
CA GLU A 57 -3.37 16.60 30.33
C GLU A 57 -2.30 16.78 31.42
N ALA A 58 -2.31 17.90 32.15
CA ALA A 58 -1.41 18.15 33.28
C ALA A 58 -1.65 17.14 34.42
N ALA A 59 -2.92 16.88 34.80
CA ALA A 59 -3.26 15.87 35.78
C ALA A 59 -2.82 14.46 35.36
N LYS A 60 -2.90 14.13 34.05
CA LYS A 60 -2.40 12.87 33.48
C LYS A 60 -0.87 12.79 33.38
N GLN A 61 -0.16 13.91 33.42
CA GLN A 61 1.30 13.99 33.54
C GLN A 61 1.71 13.78 35.00
N GLN A 62 1.11 14.52 35.95
CA GLN A 62 1.35 14.36 37.38
C GLN A 62 1.04 12.94 37.88
N ALA A 63 -0.12 12.39 37.55
CA ALA A 63 -0.48 10.99 37.86
C ALA A 63 0.45 9.94 37.21
N SER A 64 1.34 10.37 36.31
CA SER A 64 2.35 9.49 35.71
C SER A 64 3.73 9.62 36.31
N GLU A 65 4.11 10.81 36.74
CA GLU A 65 5.32 11.06 37.53
C GLU A 65 5.17 10.39 38.90
N GLU A 66 3.95 10.39 39.47
CA GLU A 66 3.56 9.63 40.65
C GLU A 66 3.39 8.11 40.40
N GLY A 67 3.56 7.61 39.16
CA GLY A 67 3.43 6.19 38.83
C GLY A 67 2.00 5.60 38.85
N LYS A 68 0.97 6.39 39.18
CA LYS A 68 -0.45 5.97 39.27
C LYS A 68 -1.17 5.81 37.93
N ARG A 69 -0.43 5.69 36.81
CA ARG A 69 -1.01 5.53 35.45
C ARG A 69 -1.82 4.23 35.34
N SER A 70 -3.00 4.31 34.74
CA SER A 70 -3.82 3.12 34.51
C SER A 70 -3.16 2.16 33.49
N LEU A 71 -3.04 0.88 33.86
CA LEU A 71 -2.42 -0.15 33.02
C LEU A 71 -3.15 -0.35 31.68
N PHE A 72 -4.47 -0.10 31.65
CA PHE A 72 -5.28 -0.19 30.44
C PHE A 72 -4.99 0.94 29.44
N GLU A 73 -4.73 2.18 29.89
CA GLU A 73 -4.34 3.27 28.99
C GLU A 73 -2.92 3.10 28.43
N THR A 74 -1.98 2.55 29.22
CA THR A 74 -0.62 2.27 28.74
C THR A 74 -0.59 1.10 27.77
N ALA A 75 -1.24 -0.03 28.09
CA ALA A 75 -1.35 -1.19 27.20
C ALA A 75 -2.08 -0.85 25.88
N GLY A 76 -3.17 -0.08 25.95
CA GLY A 76 -3.87 0.42 24.77
C GLY A 76 -2.98 1.32 23.90
N LYS A 77 -2.21 2.23 24.53
CA LYS A 77 -1.26 3.10 23.80
C LYS A 77 -0.07 2.35 23.22
N THR A 78 0.52 1.35 23.88
CA THR A 78 1.59 0.55 23.28
C THR A 78 1.09 -0.27 22.12
N THR A 79 -0.09 -0.88 22.22
CA THR A 79 -0.74 -1.61 21.12
C THR A 79 -1.00 -0.68 19.93
N GLN A 80 -1.65 0.47 20.14
CA GLN A 80 -1.88 1.47 19.07
C GLN A 80 -0.57 2.02 18.47
N ARG A 81 0.49 2.19 19.27
CA ARG A 81 1.79 2.68 18.78
C ARG A 81 2.52 1.61 17.97
N ALA A 82 2.41 0.34 18.36
CA ALA A 82 2.90 -0.82 17.62
C ALA A 82 2.11 -1.04 16.32
N GLU A 83 0.77 -0.97 16.36
CA GLU A 83 -0.09 -1.01 15.17
C GLU A 83 0.21 0.13 14.20
N LYS A 84 0.45 1.35 14.72
CA LYS A 84 0.80 2.52 13.91
C LYS A 84 2.20 2.40 13.30
N ALA A 85 3.16 1.80 14.02
CA ALA A 85 4.48 1.46 13.49
C ALA A 85 4.39 0.38 12.40
N ALA A 86 3.68 -0.72 12.65
CA ALA A 86 3.44 -1.77 11.68
C ALA A 86 2.70 -1.27 10.43
N ARG A 87 1.72 -0.37 10.58
CA ARG A 87 1.08 0.33 9.44
C ARG A 87 2.05 1.22 8.68
N ALA A 88 2.98 1.89 9.35
CA ALA A 88 4.00 2.72 8.70
C ALA A 88 5.01 1.85 7.93
N GLU A 89 5.44 0.73 8.48
CA GLU A 89 6.29 -0.27 7.80
C GLU A 89 5.58 -0.90 6.59
N GLN A 90 4.32 -1.30 6.74
CA GLN A 90 3.49 -1.81 5.64
C GLN A 90 3.25 -0.76 4.55
N ALA A 91 3.11 0.52 4.91
CA ALA A 91 3.00 1.63 3.94
C ALA A 91 4.35 1.98 3.27
N ALA A 92 5.48 1.70 3.93
CA ALA A 92 6.82 1.89 3.39
C ALA A 92 7.26 0.77 2.44
N LYS A 93 6.73 -0.46 2.61
CA LYS A 93 6.96 -1.57 1.67
C LYS A 93 6.49 -1.19 0.27
N GLY A 94 7.45 -1.11 -0.65
CA GLY A 94 7.16 -0.76 -2.04
C GLY A 94 6.51 -1.93 -2.76
N VAL A 95 5.17 -1.95 -2.81
CA VAL A 95 4.30 -3.03 -3.35
C VAL A 95 4.82 -3.72 -4.62
N VAL A 96 5.53 -2.96 -5.48
CA VAL A 96 6.02 -3.43 -6.78
C VAL A 96 7.43 -2.89 -7.05
N HIS A 97 8.34 -3.76 -7.50
CA HIS A 97 9.62 -3.35 -8.09
C HIS A 97 9.63 -3.59 -9.60
N LYS A 98 9.75 -2.51 -10.39
CA LYS A 98 9.86 -2.58 -11.86
C LYS A 98 11.32 -2.39 -12.29
N TYR A 99 11.83 -3.33 -13.09
CA TYR A 99 13.17 -3.28 -13.66
C TYR A 99 13.13 -3.58 -15.17
N SER A 100 14.18 -3.22 -15.91
CA SER A 100 14.22 -3.50 -17.36
C SER A 100 15.64 -3.50 -17.91
N THR A 101 15.90 -4.30 -18.95
CA THR A 101 17.20 -4.29 -19.64
C THR A 101 17.30 -3.10 -20.59
N ALA A 102 18.53 -2.66 -20.86
CA ALA A 102 18.84 -1.90 -22.08
C ALA A 102 18.54 -2.72 -23.36
N ASN A 103 18.58 -2.06 -24.51
CA ASN A 103 18.14 -2.68 -25.77
C ASN A 103 19.03 -3.88 -26.19
N PHE A 104 18.40 -4.92 -26.72
CA PHE A 104 19.00 -6.06 -27.39
C PHE A 104 18.88 -5.90 -28.90
N LYS A 105 19.87 -6.38 -29.66
CA LYS A 105 19.80 -6.51 -31.12
C LYS A 105 19.04 -7.77 -31.54
N ILE A 106 17.80 -7.91 -31.06
CA ILE A 106 16.95 -9.09 -31.21
C ILE A 106 15.52 -8.64 -31.48
N SER A 107 14.79 -9.38 -32.33
CA SER A 107 13.35 -9.16 -32.54
C SER A 107 12.56 -9.40 -31.25
N HIS A 108 11.64 -8.47 -30.95
CA HIS A 108 10.76 -8.56 -29.79
C HIS A 108 10.03 -9.91 -29.70
N ARG A 109 9.65 -10.52 -30.83
CA ARG A 109 9.00 -11.86 -30.87
C ARG A 109 9.88 -12.97 -30.29
N LYS A 110 11.19 -12.95 -30.60
CA LYS A 110 12.15 -13.94 -30.10
C LYS A 110 12.44 -13.74 -28.61
N LEU A 111 12.63 -12.49 -28.18
CA LEU A 111 12.87 -12.16 -26.78
C LEU A 111 11.64 -12.46 -25.89
N ASN A 112 10.42 -12.29 -26.43
CA ASN A 112 9.17 -12.55 -25.71
C ASN A 112 8.97 -14.03 -25.34
N MET A 113 9.62 -14.97 -26.05
CA MET A 113 9.59 -16.39 -25.65
C MET A 113 10.27 -16.61 -24.30
N LEU A 114 11.40 -15.93 -24.04
CA LEU A 114 12.08 -15.97 -22.75
C LEU A 114 11.27 -15.23 -21.66
N GLY A 115 10.65 -14.10 -22.00
CA GLY A 115 9.73 -13.39 -21.10
C GLY A 115 8.57 -14.30 -20.63
N ARG A 116 7.91 -14.99 -21.56
CA ARG A 116 6.89 -16.02 -21.24
C ARG A 116 7.44 -17.16 -20.39
N GLN A 117 8.68 -17.60 -20.63
CA GLN A 117 9.30 -18.69 -19.87
C GLN A 117 9.55 -18.30 -18.40
N ILE A 118 9.81 -17.03 -18.08
CA ILE A 118 10.10 -16.58 -16.70
C ILE A 118 8.88 -15.99 -15.96
N SER A 119 7.85 -15.54 -16.66
CA SER A 119 6.66 -14.93 -16.06
C SER A 119 5.95 -15.91 -15.12
N GLY A 120 5.53 -15.43 -13.94
CA GLY A 120 4.84 -16.20 -12.91
C GLY A 120 5.73 -17.11 -12.04
N LYS A 121 7.04 -17.18 -12.29
CA LYS A 121 7.97 -18.04 -11.54
C LYS A 121 8.62 -17.29 -10.36
N PRO A 122 9.01 -17.99 -9.28
CA PRO A 122 9.90 -17.44 -8.26
C PRO A 122 11.20 -16.90 -8.88
N ILE A 123 11.74 -15.81 -8.32
CA ILE A 123 12.87 -15.09 -8.91
C ILE A 123 14.10 -16.01 -9.09
N ASP A 124 14.41 -16.85 -8.11
CA ASP A 124 15.57 -17.74 -8.15
C ASP A 124 15.41 -18.87 -9.17
N TYR A 125 14.19 -19.40 -9.31
CA TYR A 125 13.89 -20.37 -10.37
C TYR A 125 13.97 -19.73 -11.76
N ALA A 126 13.59 -18.46 -11.91
CA ALA A 126 13.77 -17.71 -13.15
C ALA A 126 15.26 -17.47 -13.46
N ILE A 127 16.08 -17.12 -12.46
CA ILE A 127 17.54 -16.98 -12.60
C ILE A 127 18.18 -18.31 -13.04
N LEU A 128 17.81 -19.42 -12.38
CA LEU A 128 18.28 -20.77 -12.71
C LEU A 128 17.87 -21.18 -14.14
N GLN A 129 16.63 -20.92 -14.54
CA GLN A 129 16.15 -21.18 -15.91
C GLN A 129 16.91 -20.37 -16.97
N MET A 130 17.35 -19.14 -16.65
CA MET A 130 18.18 -18.34 -17.55
C MET A 130 19.66 -18.75 -17.53
N GLN A 131 20.16 -19.34 -16.43
CA GLN A 131 21.51 -19.89 -16.35
C GLN A 131 21.72 -21.09 -17.28
N PHE A 132 20.73 -22.00 -17.38
CA PHE A 132 20.80 -23.20 -18.22
C PHE A 132 20.16 -23.04 -19.61
N SER A 133 19.75 -21.83 -19.99
CA SER A 133 19.15 -21.58 -21.31
C SER A 133 20.21 -21.24 -22.37
N GLU A 134 20.28 -22.07 -23.41
CA GLU A 134 21.18 -21.92 -24.58
C GLU A 134 21.05 -20.59 -25.33
N LYS A 135 19.94 -19.86 -25.17
CA LYS A 135 19.60 -18.74 -26.04
C LYS A 135 20.42 -17.53 -25.63
N ARG A 136 21.34 -17.03 -26.48
CA ARG A 136 22.26 -15.88 -26.24
C ARG A 136 21.76 -14.70 -25.37
N ALA A 137 20.46 -14.39 -25.38
CA ALA A 137 19.89 -13.35 -24.52
C ALA A 137 19.82 -13.71 -23.02
N SER A 138 19.79 -15.01 -22.69
CA SER A 138 19.63 -15.57 -21.36
C SER A 138 20.69 -15.07 -20.37
N THR A 139 21.95 -15.02 -20.77
CA THR A 139 23.07 -14.53 -19.94
C THR A 139 22.82 -13.12 -19.43
N ARG A 140 22.36 -12.21 -20.30
CA ARG A 140 22.07 -10.81 -19.91
C ARG A 140 20.77 -10.70 -19.11
N ILE A 141 19.79 -11.55 -19.38
CA ILE A 141 18.55 -11.62 -18.58
C ILE A 141 18.85 -12.14 -17.17
N ARG A 142 19.72 -13.15 -17.02
CA ARG A 142 20.18 -13.67 -15.73
C ARG A 142 20.78 -12.56 -14.87
N SER A 143 21.72 -11.79 -15.42
CA SER A 143 22.30 -10.62 -14.73
C SER A 143 21.22 -9.58 -14.36
N MET A 144 20.32 -9.27 -15.29
CA MET A 144 19.23 -8.32 -15.04
C MET A 144 18.28 -8.80 -13.92
N LEU A 145 17.97 -10.10 -13.84
CA LEU A 145 17.13 -10.66 -12.78
C LEU A 145 17.84 -10.63 -11.41
N ALA A 146 19.15 -10.90 -11.36
CA ALA A 146 19.94 -10.78 -10.14
C ALA A 146 19.97 -9.34 -9.62
N THR A 147 20.29 -8.35 -10.47
CA THR A 147 20.25 -6.93 -10.08
C THR A 147 18.84 -6.48 -9.70
N ALA A 148 17.79 -6.96 -10.38
CA ALA A 148 16.40 -6.65 -10.02
C ALA A 148 16.00 -7.25 -8.66
N LYS A 149 16.50 -8.45 -8.32
CA LYS A 149 16.34 -9.08 -7.00
C LYS A 149 16.98 -8.23 -5.91
N GLU A 150 18.25 -7.87 -6.08
CA GLU A 150 18.99 -7.00 -5.14
C GLU A 150 18.30 -5.64 -4.94
N HIS A 151 17.83 -5.01 -6.03
CA HIS A 151 17.14 -3.72 -5.96
C HIS A 151 15.76 -3.83 -5.28
N ALA A 152 15.03 -4.94 -5.47
CA ALA A 152 13.76 -5.20 -4.80
C ALA A 152 13.93 -5.35 -3.28
N VAL A 153 14.94 -6.12 -2.85
CA VAL A 153 15.25 -6.28 -1.42
C VAL A 153 15.76 -4.96 -0.83
N ARG A 154 16.83 -4.38 -1.41
CA ARG A 154 17.53 -3.21 -0.84
C ARG A 154 16.72 -1.92 -0.86
N TYR A 155 15.99 -1.63 -1.94
CA TYR A 155 15.30 -0.33 -2.13
C TYR A 155 13.78 -0.38 -2.05
N LYS A 156 13.18 -1.57 -1.93
CA LYS A 156 11.71 -1.73 -1.78
C LYS A 156 11.30 -2.55 -0.55
N ALA A 157 12.27 -3.09 0.21
CA ALA A 157 12.03 -3.89 1.40
C ALA A 157 11.07 -5.07 1.15
N LEU A 158 11.17 -5.68 -0.04
CA LEU A 158 10.38 -6.85 -0.42
C LEU A 158 11.04 -8.14 0.09
N GLU A 159 10.24 -9.07 0.62
CA GLU A 159 10.71 -10.36 1.12
C GLU A 159 11.36 -11.20 0.01
N GLU A 160 12.63 -11.53 0.18
CA GLU A 160 13.42 -12.28 -0.81
C GLU A 160 12.82 -13.66 -1.11
N SER A 161 12.43 -14.39 -0.06
CA SER A 161 11.89 -15.75 -0.12
C SER A 161 10.53 -15.86 -0.82
N LYS A 162 9.79 -14.75 -0.91
CA LYS A 162 8.46 -14.66 -1.56
C LYS A 162 8.51 -13.89 -2.87
N LEU A 163 9.69 -13.54 -3.38
CA LEU A 163 9.81 -12.69 -4.56
C LEU A 163 9.52 -13.48 -5.86
N VAL A 164 8.48 -13.04 -6.57
CA VAL A 164 8.00 -13.67 -7.81
C VAL A 164 8.08 -12.68 -8.98
N VAL A 165 8.45 -13.19 -10.15
CA VAL A 165 8.31 -12.47 -11.43
C VAL A 165 6.81 -12.36 -11.74
N ALA A 166 6.19 -11.26 -11.33
CA ALA A 166 4.76 -11.01 -11.52
C ALA A 166 4.41 -10.99 -13.01
N GLU A 167 5.18 -10.22 -13.77
CA GLU A 167 4.96 -9.93 -15.18
C GLU A 167 6.33 -9.80 -15.86
N ALA A 168 6.43 -10.34 -17.07
CA ALA A 168 7.58 -10.11 -17.94
C ALA A 168 7.09 -9.86 -19.37
N TRP A 169 7.40 -8.69 -19.93
CA TRP A 169 6.99 -8.32 -21.29
C TRP A 169 8.12 -7.65 -22.06
N VAL A 170 7.96 -7.58 -23.38
CA VAL A 170 8.97 -7.06 -24.29
C VAL A 170 8.40 -5.91 -25.11
N THR A 171 9.07 -4.76 -25.11
CA THR A 171 8.76 -3.65 -26.00
C THR A 171 9.73 -3.62 -27.18
N LYS A 172 9.27 -3.10 -28.33
CA LYS A 172 10.15 -2.74 -29.45
C LYS A 172 11.15 -1.68 -28.98
N GLY A 173 12.37 -1.72 -29.51
CA GLY A 173 13.38 -0.69 -29.27
C GLY A 173 13.16 0.54 -30.17
N PRO A 174 13.83 1.66 -29.87
CA PRO A 174 13.70 2.91 -30.61
C PRO A 174 14.29 2.82 -32.03
N LYS A 175 15.29 1.96 -32.25
CA LYS A 175 15.92 1.76 -33.56
C LYS A 175 15.31 0.54 -34.26
N SER A 176 14.75 0.77 -35.45
CA SER A 176 14.23 -0.25 -36.35
C SER A 176 14.80 0.00 -37.75
N LEU A 177 16.10 -0.28 -37.90
CA LEU A 177 16.84 0.09 -39.11
C LEU A 177 16.33 -0.71 -40.32
N LYS A 178 15.77 0.00 -41.30
CA LYS A 178 15.38 -0.53 -42.60
C LYS A 178 16.60 -0.61 -43.53
N ARG A 179 16.64 -1.63 -44.39
CA ARG A 179 17.62 -1.84 -45.46
C ARG A 179 16.89 -2.32 -46.70
N MET A 180 17.26 -1.83 -47.87
CA MET A 180 16.77 -2.37 -49.14
C MET A 180 17.31 -3.80 -49.31
N GLU A 181 16.44 -4.71 -49.73
CA GLU A 181 16.76 -6.10 -50.03
C GLU A 181 16.44 -6.32 -51.52
N PRO A 182 17.44 -6.33 -52.42
CA PRO A 182 17.18 -6.48 -53.85
C PRO A 182 16.69 -7.89 -54.14
N ARG A 183 15.74 -8.02 -55.08
CA ARG A 183 15.16 -9.29 -55.53
C ARG A 183 15.19 -9.34 -57.06
N GLY A 184 14.92 -10.52 -57.62
CA GLY A 184 14.84 -10.69 -59.07
C GLY A 184 13.73 -9.84 -59.72
N ARG A 185 13.83 -9.65 -61.04
CA ARG A 185 12.81 -8.93 -61.87
C ARG A 185 12.51 -7.51 -61.37
N ALA A 186 13.53 -6.77 -60.94
CA ALA A 186 13.44 -5.41 -60.39
C ALA A 186 12.55 -5.24 -59.14
N HIS A 187 12.13 -6.33 -58.50
CA HIS A 187 11.46 -6.24 -57.19
C HIS A 187 12.47 -5.93 -56.08
N TYR A 188 12.00 -5.28 -55.01
CA TYR A 188 12.78 -5.09 -53.79
C TYR A 188 11.92 -5.33 -52.55
N GLY A 189 12.55 -5.89 -51.51
CA GLY A 189 12.01 -5.98 -50.16
C GLY A 189 12.62 -4.91 -49.25
N VAL A 190 12.07 -4.80 -48.04
CA VAL A 190 12.65 -3.97 -46.97
C VAL A 190 12.99 -4.87 -45.78
N ARG A 191 14.28 -5.18 -45.62
CA ARG A 191 14.78 -5.94 -44.47
C ARG A 191 14.89 -5.03 -43.25
N VAL A 192 14.33 -5.47 -42.13
CA VAL A 192 14.32 -4.70 -40.88
C VAL A 192 15.27 -5.36 -39.87
N HIS A 193 16.13 -4.58 -39.24
CA HIS A 193 17.00 -5.00 -38.14
C HIS A 193 16.43 -4.49 -36.80
N PRO A 194 15.50 -5.22 -36.16
CA PRO A 194 14.80 -4.75 -34.96
C PRO A 194 15.69 -4.77 -33.73
N ASP A 195 15.47 -3.78 -32.86
CA ASP A 195 15.90 -3.80 -31.47
C ASP A 195 14.68 -4.10 -30.57
N SER A 196 14.93 -4.61 -29.35
CA SER A 196 13.89 -4.78 -28.32
C SER A 196 14.45 -4.73 -26.91
N ARG A 197 13.62 -4.48 -25.91
CA ARG A 197 13.99 -4.53 -24.49
C ARG A 197 12.95 -5.30 -23.69
N MET A 198 13.40 -6.01 -22.67
CA MET A 198 12.52 -6.70 -21.73
C MET A 198 12.33 -5.86 -20.47
N HIS A 199 11.10 -5.82 -19.97
CA HIS A 199 10.72 -5.25 -18.69
C HIS A 199 10.21 -6.39 -17.81
N VAL A 200 10.52 -6.31 -16.52
CA VAL A 200 10.10 -7.27 -15.50
C VAL A 200 9.54 -6.50 -14.32
N VAL A 201 8.47 -7.04 -13.76
CA VAL A 201 7.86 -6.58 -12.52
C VAL A 201 7.99 -7.68 -11.48
N LEU A 202 8.60 -7.35 -10.35
CA LEU A 202 8.74 -8.21 -9.18
C LEU A 202 7.76 -7.77 -8.09
N LYS A 203 7.15 -8.75 -7.42
CA LYS A 203 6.27 -8.56 -6.25
C LYS A 203 6.44 -9.70 -5.27
N GLU A 204 6.04 -9.48 -4.02
CA GLU A 204 5.78 -10.59 -3.10
C GLU A 204 4.58 -11.40 -3.62
N GLY A 205 4.76 -12.72 -3.74
CA GLY A 205 3.76 -13.65 -4.24
C GLY A 205 3.56 -14.85 -3.32
N LYS A 206 2.48 -15.59 -3.55
CA LYS A 206 2.22 -16.85 -2.86
C LYS A 206 3.27 -17.89 -3.23
N THR A 207 3.76 -18.67 -2.26
CA THR A 207 4.69 -19.78 -2.48
C THR A 207 4.02 -20.88 -3.32
N ILE A 208 4.78 -21.68 -4.08
CA ILE A 208 4.24 -22.76 -4.92
C ILE A 208 3.38 -23.75 -4.10
N ALA A 209 3.74 -24.01 -2.84
CA ALA A 209 2.95 -24.85 -1.93
C ALA A 209 1.58 -24.21 -1.61
N GLU A 210 1.55 -22.92 -1.28
CA GLU A 210 0.32 -22.15 -1.03
C GLU A 210 -0.57 -22.10 -2.28
N GLN A 211 0.01 -21.86 -3.47
CA GLN A 211 -0.71 -21.88 -4.74
C GLN A 211 -1.34 -23.25 -5.02
N LYS A 212 -0.62 -24.35 -4.77
CA LYS A 212 -1.14 -25.72 -4.90
C LYS A 212 -2.22 -26.05 -3.88
N ALA A 213 -2.10 -25.56 -2.64
CA ALA A 213 -3.11 -25.71 -1.60
C ALA A 213 -4.40 -24.96 -1.98
N GLU A 214 -4.29 -23.69 -2.38
CA GLU A 214 -5.42 -22.89 -2.87
C GLU A 214 -6.06 -23.51 -4.12
N GLU A 215 -5.26 -24.04 -5.05
CA GLU A 215 -5.81 -24.72 -6.23
C GLU A 215 -6.52 -26.03 -5.84
N ARG A 216 -5.99 -26.79 -4.89
CA ARG A 216 -6.62 -28.00 -4.33
C ARG A 216 -7.92 -27.65 -3.62
N GLU A 217 -7.94 -26.64 -2.76
CA GLU A 217 -9.16 -26.16 -2.12
C GLU A 217 -10.19 -25.69 -3.14
N ARG A 218 -9.78 -24.93 -4.16
CA ARG A 218 -10.68 -24.46 -5.22
C ARG A 218 -11.24 -25.64 -6.02
N LYS A 219 -10.44 -26.68 -6.27
CA LYS A 219 -10.90 -27.94 -6.90
C LYS A 219 -11.91 -28.66 -6.00
N LEU A 220 -11.60 -28.83 -4.70
CA LEU A 220 -12.50 -29.44 -3.72
C LEU A 220 -13.82 -28.67 -3.59
N LYS A 221 -13.79 -27.33 -3.48
CA LYS A 221 -14.96 -26.45 -3.46
C LYS A 221 -15.79 -26.51 -4.76
N ARG A 222 -15.19 -26.91 -5.89
CA ARG A 222 -15.88 -27.12 -7.19
C ARG A 222 -16.46 -28.53 -7.34
N ILE A 223 -16.00 -29.50 -6.55
CA ILE A 223 -16.49 -30.88 -6.58
C ILE A 223 -17.78 -30.91 -5.75
N VAL A 224 -18.92 -31.03 -6.45
CA VAL A 224 -20.25 -31.13 -5.83
C VAL A 224 -20.54 -32.57 -5.40
N SER A 225 -20.15 -33.56 -6.20
CA SER A 225 -20.14 -34.98 -5.83
C SER A 225 -18.94 -35.70 -6.46
N ALA A 226 -18.73 -36.97 -6.07
CA ALA A 226 -17.72 -37.85 -6.64
C ALA A 226 -18.03 -38.33 -8.08
N GLY A 227 -19.10 -37.84 -8.73
CA GLY A 227 -19.50 -38.22 -10.09
C GLY A 227 -20.13 -39.61 -10.25
N ILE A 228 -20.08 -40.44 -9.21
CA ILE A 228 -20.69 -41.78 -9.13
C ILE A 228 -22.12 -41.73 -8.58
N VAL A 229 -22.48 -40.65 -7.87
CA VAL A 229 -23.77 -40.49 -7.20
C VAL A 229 -24.74 -39.69 -8.10
N ARG A 230 -26.03 -40.01 -8.06
CA ARG A 230 -27.08 -39.20 -8.72
C ARG A 230 -27.13 -37.80 -8.07
N GLU A 231 -26.74 -36.78 -8.81
CA GLU A 231 -26.79 -35.39 -8.36
C GLU A 231 -28.16 -34.77 -8.63
N ASN A 232 -28.71 -34.04 -7.65
CA ASN A 232 -29.87 -33.17 -7.88
C ASN A 232 -29.42 -31.90 -8.61
N ARG A 233 -29.34 -31.97 -9.95
CA ARG A 233 -29.00 -30.83 -10.81
C ARG A 233 -30.27 -30.04 -11.15
N PRO A 234 -30.26 -28.69 -11.08
CA PRO A 234 -31.41 -27.90 -11.47
C PRO A 234 -31.73 -28.10 -12.96
N ILE A 235 -33.00 -28.36 -13.26
CA ILE A 235 -33.50 -28.46 -14.63
C ILE A 235 -33.31 -27.09 -15.29
N ARG A 236 -32.43 -27.01 -16.28
CA ARG A 236 -32.20 -25.78 -17.05
C ARG A 236 -33.28 -25.68 -18.12
N ASN A 237 -34.02 -24.56 -18.10
CA ASN A 237 -35.14 -24.28 -19.00
C ASN A 237 -36.30 -25.30 -18.90
N PRO A 238 -37.03 -25.34 -17.76
CA PRO A 238 -38.23 -26.15 -17.63
C PRO A 238 -39.35 -25.65 -18.56
N ASN A 239 -40.23 -26.56 -18.98
CA ASN A 239 -41.47 -26.24 -19.68
C ASN A 239 -42.42 -25.48 -18.72
N PRO A 240 -43.18 -24.45 -19.15
CA PRO A 240 -44.25 -23.85 -18.34
C PRO A 240 -45.38 -24.81 -17.94
N MET A 241 -45.57 -25.93 -18.65
CA MET A 241 -46.49 -26.99 -18.24
C MET A 241 -45.79 -28.04 -17.35
N TRP A 242 -46.55 -28.69 -16.46
CA TRP A 242 -46.04 -29.79 -15.65
C TRP A 242 -45.54 -30.96 -16.53
N GLY A 243 -44.22 -31.15 -16.53
CA GLY A 243 -43.58 -32.41 -16.91
C GLY A 243 -43.00 -33.04 -15.64
N TRP A 244 -43.56 -34.18 -15.25
CA TRP A 244 -43.05 -35.06 -14.18
C TRP A 244 -41.90 -35.94 -14.69
#